data_AF-A0A9E2M434-F1
#
_entry.id   AF-A0A9E2M434-F1
#
_cell.length_a   1.000
_cell.length_b   1.000
_cell.length_c   1.000
_cell.angle_alpha   90.00
_cell.angle_beta   90.00
_cell.angle_gamma   90.00
#
_symmetry.space_group_name_H-M   'P 1'
#
loop_
_entity.id
_entity.type
_entity.pdbx_description
1 polymer ?
#
loop_
_entity_poly.entity_id
_entity_poly.type
_entity_poly.pdbx_seq_one_letter_code
_entity_poly.pdbx_strand_id
1 'polypeptide(L)'
;MINKIIKSLLVVLVFLILAKPALAAEATLHFFWASGCPHCVKEKVFLNTLKEKYPQLIIKDYEISYDRGNLELLQKFGAELQADVSGIPFTVIGTKYFPGYLSDETTGRDIEAAITGIPPNFKYGHLPLPLLTFVVAFLDGFNPCAMWTLLFLISLLLGMKDRKRMWALGIAFIVSSALVYFLFLSAWLNLFLFLGLVVWVRLLIGLVALGAGGYYLRDYWVNKKASCNVMANEKRQKILENLRRIAQKRRFILALGGIILLAIAVNMIELVCSAGLPA
;
A
#
# COMPACT_ATOMS: atom_id res chain seq x y z
N MET A 1 -36.19 7.83 15.11
CA MET A 1 -35.23 6.83 14.55
C MET A 1 -34.98 7.09 13.07
N ILE A 2 -36.04 7.22 12.26
CA ILE A 2 -36.03 7.60 10.84
C ILE A 2 -35.18 8.86 10.58
N ASN A 3 -35.32 9.90 11.41
CA ASN A 3 -34.57 11.16 11.22
C ASN A 3 -33.04 11.04 11.41
N LYS A 4 -32.55 10.04 12.15
CA LYS A 4 -31.11 9.77 12.29
C LYS A 4 -30.57 8.97 11.09
N ILE A 5 -31.37 8.05 10.56
CA ILE A 5 -31.04 7.29 9.35
C ILE A 5 -31.00 8.24 8.15
N ILE A 6 -31.98 9.13 8.01
CA ILE A 6 -32.02 10.14 6.95
C ILE A 6 -30.79 11.05 7.02
N LYS A 7 -30.39 11.53 8.21
CA LYS A 7 -29.18 12.34 8.38
C LYS A 7 -27.90 11.57 8.03
N SER A 8 -27.79 10.29 8.41
CA SER A 8 -26.61 9.48 8.08
C SER A 8 -26.54 9.15 6.58
N LEU A 9 -27.67 8.86 5.94
CA LEU A 9 -27.77 8.68 4.49
C LEU A 9 -27.44 9.97 3.74
N LEU A 10 -27.90 11.12 4.24
CA LEU A 10 -27.63 12.41 3.64
C LEU A 10 -26.16 12.81 3.77
N VAL A 11 -25.48 12.47 4.87
CA VAL A 11 -24.03 12.66 5.00
C VAL A 11 -23.24 11.78 4.03
N VAL A 12 -23.63 10.51 3.88
CA VAL A 12 -22.99 9.59 2.92
C VAL A 12 -23.26 10.02 1.48
N LEU A 13 -24.48 10.47 1.17
CA LEU A 13 -24.86 10.98 -0.15
C LEU A 13 -24.11 12.28 -0.48
N VAL A 14 -23.99 13.20 0.48
CA VAL A 14 -23.21 14.45 0.33
C VAL A 14 -21.73 14.13 0.17
N PHE A 15 -21.19 13.12 0.86
CA PHE A 15 -19.81 12.66 0.68
C PHE A 15 -19.58 12.01 -0.69
N LEU A 16 -20.55 11.25 -1.20
CA LEU A 16 -20.54 10.71 -2.57
C LEU A 16 -20.66 11.80 -3.65
N ILE A 17 -21.39 12.90 -3.38
CA ILE A 17 -21.53 14.04 -4.30
C ILE A 17 -20.30 14.96 -4.25
N LEU A 18 -19.66 15.11 -3.08
CA LEU A 18 -18.42 15.88 -2.90
C LEU A 18 -17.18 15.12 -3.39
N ALA A 19 -17.24 13.79 -3.47
CA ALA A 19 -16.28 12.99 -4.20
C ALA A 19 -16.43 13.26 -5.70
N LYS A 20 -15.86 14.39 -6.15
CA LYS A 20 -15.70 14.63 -7.58
C LYS A 20 -14.95 13.42 -8.14
N PRO A 21 -15.47 12.73 -9.17
CA PRO A 21 -14.61 11.88 -9.94
C PRO A 21 -13.48 12.78 -10.42
N ALA A 22 -12.24 12.42 -10.13
CA ALA A 22 -11.10 13.04 -10.77
C ALA A 22 -11.39 12.97 -12.27
N LEU A 23 -11.72 14.11 -12.87
CA LEU A 23 -11.98 14.21 -14.29
C LEU A 23 -10.67 13.76 -14.93
N ALA A 24 -10.64 12.53 -15.43
CA ALA A 24 -9.51 12.03 -16.17
C ALA A 24 -9.39 12.95 -17.39
N ALA A 25 -8.41 13.85 -17.37
CA ALA A 25 -8.13 14.69 -18.52
C ALA A 25 -7.89 13.76 -19.71
N GLU A 26 -8.54 14.03 -20.83
CA GLU A 26 -8.26 13.31 -22.09
C GLU A 26 -6.81 13.58 -22.45
N ALA A 27 -5.92 12.65 -22.11
CA ALA A 27 -4.52 12.73 -22.46
C ALA A 27 -4.38 12.28 -23.92
N THR A 28 -3.90 13.19 -24.77
CA THR A 28 -3.50 12.84 -26.14
C THR A 28 -1.99 12.60 -26.18
N LEU A 29 -1.59 11.43 -26.66
CA LEU A 29 -0.21 11.01 -26.86
C LEU A 29 0.08 10.98 -28.37
N HIS A 30 1.08 11.74 -28.81
CA HIS A 30 1.57 11.74 -30.18
C HIS A 30 2.82 10.87 -30.27
N PHE A 31 2.78 9.77 -31.00
CA PHE A 31 3.85 8.81 -31.16
C PHE A 31 4.41 8.87 -32.58
N PHE A 32 5.65 9.34 -32.74
CA PHE A 32 6.35 9.41 -34.01
C PHE A 32 7.32 8.23 -34.14
N TRP A 33 7.21 7.48 -35.24
CA TRP A 33 8.01 6.28 -35.47
C TRP A 33 8.42 6.17 -36.93
N ALA A 34 9.43 5.34 -37.22
CA ALA A 34 9.91 5.11 -38.57
C ALA A 34 10.04 3.62 -38.87
N SER A 35 9.92 3.26 -40.14
CA SER A 35 10.12 1.89 -40.64
C SER A 35 11.51 1.36 -40.31
N GLY A 36 11.58 0.10 -39.84
CA GLY A 36 12.85 -0.57 -39.48
C GLY A 36 13.39 -0.23 -38.10
N CYS A 37 12.67 0.54 -37.27
CA CYS A 37 13.07 0.93 -35.92
C CYS A 37 12.69 -0.13 -34.86
N PRO A 38 13.65 -0.86 -34.23
CA PRO A 38 13.34 -1.91 -33.26
C PRO A 38 12.73 -1.36 -31.95
N HIS A 39 13.16 -0.17 -31.53
CA HIS A 39 12.65 0.49 -30.32
C HIS A 39 11.21 0.96 -30.50
N CYS A 40 10.84 1.38 -31.71
CA CYS A 40 9.48 1.80 -32.04
C CYS A 40 8.49 0.63 -31.94
N VAL A 41 8.92 -0.59 -32.30
CA VAL A 41 8.09 -1.79 -32.14
C VAL A 41 7.82 -2.08 -30.66
N LYS A 42 8.84 -1.96 -29.81
CA LYS A 42 8.70 -2.16 -28.36
C LYS A 42 7.75 -1.14 -27.74
N GLU A 43 7.93 0.14 -28.06
CA GLU A 43 7.06 1.19 -27.56
C GLU A 43 5.62 1.00 -28.03
N LYS A 44 5.40 0.62 -29.30
CA LYS A 44 4.05 0.36 -29.81
C LYS A 44 3.32 -0.75 -29.06
N VAL A 45 4.02 -1.82 -28.66
CA VAL A 45 3.44 -2.88 -27.82
C VAL A 45 3.05 -2.32 -26.44
N PHE A 46 3.93 -1.53 -25.83
CA PHE A 46 3.66 -0.87 -24.55
C PHE A 46 2.50 0.13 -24.62
N LEU A 47 2.41 0.92 -25.69
CA LEU A 47 1.32 1.87 -25.91
C LEU A 47 -0.04 1.16 -26.05
N ASN A 48 -0.07 -0.03 -26.64
CA ASN A 48 -1.29 -0.85 -26.70
C ASN A 48 -1.73 -1.31 -25.31
N THR A 49 -0.80 -1.73 -24.44
CA THR A 49 -1.15 -2.12 -23.06
C THR A 49 -1.63 -0.92 -22.24
N LEU A 50 -1.06 0.27 -22.47
CA LEU A 50 -1.53 1.51 -21.86
C LEU A 50 -2.93 1.91 -22.32
N LYS A 51 -3.27 1.69 -23.59
CA LYS A 51 -4.62 1.97 -24.12
C LYS A 51 -5.68 1.09 -23.46
N GLU A 52 -5.36 -0.17 -23.17
CA GLU A 52 -6.24 -1.06 -22.40
C GLU A 52 -6.41 -0.60 -20.95
N LYS A 53 -5.32 -0.15 -20.33
CA LYS A 53 -5.28 0.34 -18.95
C LYS A 53 -5.98 1.70 -18.76
N TYR A 54 -5.91 2.58 -19.77
CA TYR A 54 -6.46 3.92 -19.77
C TYR A 54 -7.34 4.14 -21.03
N PRO A 55 -8.62 3.73 -21.01
CA PRO A 55 -9.52 3.83 -22.16
C PRO A 55 -9.72 5.26 -22.70
N GLN A 56 -9.49 6.28 -21.86
CA GLN A 56 -9.54 7.70 -22.21
C GLN A 56 -8.28 8.23 -22.91
N LEU A 57 -7.23 7.42 -23.03
CA LEU A 57 -5.98 7.79 -23.69
C LEU A 57 -6.14 7.77 -25.22
N ILE A 58 -5.92 8.93 -25.86
CA ILE A 58 -5.94 9.04 -27.32
C ILE A 58 -4.52 8.94 -27.84
N ILE A 59 -4.20 7.84 -28.51
CA ILE A 59 -2.89 7.61 -29.12
C ILE A 59 -2.97 7.96 -30.61
N LYS A 60 -2.13 8.90 -31.06
CA LYS A 60 -1.96 9.29 -32.45
C LYS A 60 -0.61 8.82 -32.95
N ASP A 61 -0.62 7.82 -33.83
CA ASP A 61 0.58 7.24 -34.42
C ASP A 61 0.94 7.96 -35.74
N TYR A 62 2.19 8.38 -35.88
CA TYR A 62 2.71 9.08 -37.06
C TYR A 62 3.95 8.36 -37.60
N GLU A 63 3.84 7.77 -38.79
CA GLU A 63 4.98 7.16 -39.49
C GLU A 63 5.75 8.26 -40.25
N ILE A 64 7.08 8.33 -40.11
CA ILE A 64 7.88 9.42 -40.69
C ILE A 64 8.87 8.99 -41.78
N SER A 65 9.09 7.69 -42.03
CA SER A 65 10.02 7.25 -43.09
C SER A 65 9.53 7.63 -44.48
N TYR A 66 8.23 7.52 -44.73
CA TYR A 66 7.66 7.70 -46.06
C TYR A 66 6.64 8.84 -46.13
N ASP A 67 6.20 9.37 -44.99
CA ASP A 67 5.27 10.50 -44.92
C ASP A 67 6.00 11.79 -44.51
N ARG A 68 6.21 12.65 -45.50
CA ARG A 68 6.85 13.97 -45.30
C ARG A 68 6.01 14.89 -44.43
N GLY A 69 4.69 14.79 -44.46
CA GLY A 69 3.80 15.62 -43.64
C GLY A 69 3.96 15.30 -42.15
N ASN A 70 4.10 14.02 -41.81
CA ASN A 70 4.36 13.59 -40.44
C ASN A 70 5.77 13.99 -39.96
N LEU A 71 6.76 13.95 -40.85
CA LEU A 71 8.11 14.43 -40.55
C LEU A 71 8.13 15.94 -40.28
N GLU A 72 7.43 16.73 -41.09
CA GLU A 72 7.25 18.17 -40.84
C GLU A 72 6.52 18.44 -39.53
N LEU A 73 5.53 17.62 -39.19
CA LEU A 73 4.83 17.71 -37.91
C LEU A 73 5.77 17.45 -36.73
N LEU A 74 6.63 16.42 -36.81
CA LEU A 74 7.65 16.15 -35.79
C LEU A 74 8.60 17.36 -35.61
N GLN A 75 9.04 17.97 -36.71
CA GLN A 75 9.90 19.16 -36.66
C GLN A 75 9.20 20.36 -35.99
N LYS A 76 7.89 20.55 -36.23
CA LYS A 76 7.11 21.59 -35.53
C LYS A 76 7.04 21.35 -34.03
N PHE A 77 6.77 20.12 -33.60
CA PHE A 77 6.81 19.76 -32.18
C PHE A 77 8.20 19.99 -31.58
N GLY A 78 9.27 19.59 -32.29
CA GLY A 78 10.65 19.84 -31.88
C GLY A 78 10.95 21.32 -31.70
N ALA A 79 10.50 22.17 -32.62
CA ALA A 79 10.70 23.62 -32.55
C ALA A 79 9.91 24.26 -31.39
N GLU A 80 8.65 23.87 -31.18
CA GLU A 80 7.80 24.41 -30.12
C GLU A 80 8.28 23.99 -28.72
N LEU A 81 8.74 22.75 -28.57
CA LEU A 81 9.22 22.19 -27.30
C LEU A 81 10.72 22.41 -27.06
N GLN A 82 11.44 23.03 -28.01
CA GLN A 82 12.90 23.16 -28.01
C GLN A 82 13.60 21.81 -27.80
N ALA A 83 13.08 20.77 -28.46
CA ALA A 83 13.52 19.39 -28.33
C ALA A 83 14.38 18.95 -29.51
N ASP A 84 15.41 18.14 -29.24
CA ASP A 84 16.16 17.44 -30.28
C ASP A 84 15.35 16.23 -30.78
N VAL A 85 14.85 16.33 -32.00
CA VAL A 85 14.02 15.31 -32.67
C VAL A 85 14.84 14.39 -33.59
N SER A 86 16.17 14.37 -33.44
CA SER A 86 17.06 13.51 -34.24
C SER A 86 16.88 12.01 -33.96
N GLY A 87 16.27 11.65 -32.84
CA GLY A 87 16.04 10.26 -32.40
C GLY A 87 14.59 9.80 -32.56
N ILE A 88 14.42 8.52 -32.88
CA ILE A 88 13.13 7.81 -32.93
C ILE A 88 13.18 6.53 -32.06
N PRO A 89 12.04 6.09 -31.51
CA PRO A 89 10.73 6.74 -31.52
C PRO A 89 10.74 8.08 -30.76
N PHE A 90 9.81 8.97 -31.07
CA PHE A 90 9.67 10.26 -30.38
C PHE A 90 8.23 10.44 -29.90
N THR A 91 8.04 10.63 -28.61
CA THR A 91 6.69 10.65 -28.00
C THR A 91 6.43 11.97 -27.31
N VAL A 92 5.27 12.57 -27.58
CA VAL A 92 4.86 13.88 -27.01
C VAL A 92 3.53 13.75 -26.28
N ILE A 93 3.47 14.29 -25.06
CA ILE A 93 2.28 14.30 -24.19
C ILE A 93 2.16 15.69 -23.56
N GLY A 94 1.24 16.50 -24.07
CA GLY A 94 1.11 17.90 -23.66
C GLY A 94 2.42 18.66 -23.91
N THR A 95 3.02 19.19 -22.83
CA THR A 95 4.31 19.93 -22.89
C THR A 95 5.54 19.05 -22.65
N LYS A 96 5.37 17.74 -22.43
CA LYS A 96 6.48 16.79 -22.21
C LYS A 96 6.78 16.01 -23.47
N TYR A 97 8.04 15.64 -23.65
CA TYR A 97 8.50 14.80 -24.75
C TYR A 97 9.52 13.75 -24.29
N PHE A 98 9.65 12.67 -25.05
CA PHE A 98 10.52 11.54 -24.79
C PHE A 98 11.26 11.15 -26.07
N PRO A 99 12.58 11.40 -26.16
CA PRO A 99 13.39 11.01 -27.32
C PRO A 99 13.89 9.57 -27.13
N GLY A 100 13.15 8.61 -27.68
CA GLY A 100 13.48 7.19 -27.68
C GLY A 100 12.70 6.36 -26.66
N TYR A 101 12.87 5.04 -26.74
CA TYR A 101 12.24 4.09 -25.82
C TYR A 101 13.20 2.94 -25.48
N LEU A 102 13.53 2.81 -24.19
CA LEU A 102 14.44 1.77 -23.72
C LEU A 102 13.69 0.52 -23.22
N SER A 103 12.84 0.68 -22.20
CA SER A 103 12.02 -0.40 -21.61
C SER A 103 10.81 0.16 -20.87
N ASP A 104 9.88 -0.74 -20.54
CA ASP A 104 8.65 -0.45 -19.80
C ASP A 104 8.95 0.09 -18.39
N GLU A 105 10.02 -0.40 -17.74
CA GLU A 105 10.41 0.00 -16.37
C GLU A 105 11.10 1.36 -16.31
N THR A 106 11.61 1.85 -17.45
CA THR A 106 12.35 3.10 -17.55
C THR A 106 11.52 4.15 -18.27
N THR A 107 11.71 4.31 -19.58
CA THR A 107 11.00 5.31 -20.38
C THR A 107 9.48 5.07 -20.39
N GLY A 108 9.03 3.81 -20.40
CA GLY A 108 7.60 3.48 -20.34
C GLY A 108 6.93 4.02 -19.08
N ARG A 109 7.58 3.86 -17.92
CA ARG A 109 7.09 4.42 -16.65
C ARG A 109 6.97 5.94 -16.69
N ASP A 110 7.92 6.64 -17.32
CA ASP A 110 7.91 8.10 -17.40
C ASP A 110 6.80 8.60 -18.37
N ILE A 111 6.57 7.87 -19.46
CA ILE A 111 5.44 8.06 -20.39
C ILE A 111 4.11 7.87 -19.65
N GLU A 112 3.96 6.78 -18.89
CA GLU A 112 2.74 6.51 -18.11
C GLU A 112 2.49 7.57 -17.03
N ALA A 113 3.54 8.03 -16.35
CA ALA A 113 3.44 9.11 -15.36
C ALA A 113 2.99 10.44 -16.01
N ALA A 114 3.46 10.73 -17.23
CA ALA A 114 3.02 11.91 -17.97
C ALA A 114 1.53 11.87 -18.33
N ILE A 115 0.96 10.68 -18.58
CA ILE A 115 -0.47 10.48 -18.83
C ILE A 115 -1.30 10.70 -17.56
N THR A 116 -0.84 10.15 -16.43
CA THR A 116 -1.57 10.19 -15.16
C THR A 116 -1.42 11.51 -14.39
N GLY A 117 -0.65 12.47 -14.94
CA GLY A 117 -0.39 13.76 -14.30
C GLY A 117 0.54 13.66 -13.08
N ILE A 118 1.16 12.50 -12.86
CA ILE A 118 2.13 12.30 -11.78
C ILE A 118 3.48 12.91 -12.26
N PRO A 119 4.07 13.85 -11.51
CA PRO A 119 5.29 14.52 -11.96
C PRO A 119 6.45 13.50 -12.12
N PRO A 120 7.16 13.50 -13.26
CA PRO A 120 8.25 12.57 -13.59
C PRO A 120 9.48 12.75 -12.70
N ASN A 121 9.49 13.79 -11.86
CA ASN A 121 10.55 14.07 -10.89
C ASN A 121 10.27 13.50 -9.49
N PHE A 122 9.44 12.47 -9.35
CA PHE A 122 9.57 11.60 -8.17
C PHE A 122 10.73 10.62 -8.39
N LYS A 123 11.95 11.17 -8.41
CA LYS A 123 13.17 10.38 -8.28
C LYS A 123 13.14 9.72 -6.89
N TYR A 124 12.77 8.44 -6.85
CA TYR A 124 12.97 7.57 -5.68
C TYR A 124 14.44 7.47 -5.25
N GLY A 125 15.39 8.03 -6.02
CA GLY A 125 16.82 8.08 -5.74
C GLY A 125 17.30 9.16 -4.75
N HIS A 126 16.41 9.93 -4.11
CA HIS A 126 16.81 10.95 -3.13
C HIS A 126 16.11 10.84 -1.78
N LEU A 127 15.20 9.86 -1.58
CA LEU A 127 14.75 9.59 -0.22
C LEU A 127 15.88 8.81 0.45
N PRO A 128 16.61 9.40 1.42
CA PRO A 128 17.66 8.65 2.10
C PRO A 128 17.01 7.39 2.67
N LEU A 129 17.58 6.22 2.40
CA LEU A 129 17.06 4.94 2.85
C LEU A 129 16.63 4.96 4.34
N PRO A 130 17.34 5.65 5.26
CA PRO A 130 16.86 5.84 6.62
C PRO A 130 15.49 6.51 6.74
N LEU A 131 15.19 7.53 5.93
CA LEU A 131 13.91 8.23 5.93
C LEU A 131 12.80 7.35 5.32
N LEU A 132 13.10 6.61 4.26
CA LEU A 132 12.15 5.63 3.71
C LEU A 132 11.81 4.57 4.76
N THR A 133 12.82 3.98 5.39
CA THR A 133 12.65 2.99 6.46
C THR A 133 11.83 3.56 7.61
N PHE A 134 12.10 4.80 8.01
CA PHE A 134 11.32 5.47 9.06
C PHE A 134 9.84 5.63 8.67
N VAL A 135 9.56 6.12 7.46
CA VAL A 135 8.19 6.33 6.99
C VAL A 135 7.43 5.01 6.90
N VAL A 136 8.04 3.97 6.32
CA VAL A 136 7.42 2.64 6.22
C VAL A 136 7.19 2.03 7.60
N ALA A 137 8.19 2.08 8.49
CA ALA A 137 8.06 1.58 9.86
C ALA A 137 6.99 2.35 10.65
N PHE A 138 6.84 3.65 10.41
CA PHE A 138 5.79 4.45 11.04
C PHE A 138 4.41 4.04 10.55
N LEU A 139 4.23 3.87 9.24
CA LEU A 139 2.95 3.45 8.65
C LEU A 139 2.54 2.04 9.13
N ASP A 140 3.49 1.11 9.19
CA ASP A 140 3.25 -0.25 9.70
C ASP A 140 2.99 -0.25 11.21
N GLY A 141 3.71 0.58 11.99
CA GLY A 141 3.47 0.73 13.42
C GLY A 141 2.08 1.30 13.79
N PHE A 142 1.45 2.06 12.89
CA PHE A 142 0.06 2.54 13.03
C PHE A 142 -0.98 1.54 12.51
N ASN A 143 -0.58 0.32 12.14
CA ASN A 143 -1.51 -0.76 11.80
C ASN A 143 -2.42 -1.08 13.00
N PRO A 144 -3.75 -1.20 12.80
CA PRO A 144 -4.68 -1.62 13.84
C PRO A 144 -4.22 -2.86 14.63
N CYS A 145 -3.59 -3.83 13.95
CA CYS A 145 -3.07 -5.04 14.58
C CYS A 145 -1.88 -4.74 15.52
N ALA A 146 -0.94 -3.88 15.11
CA ALA A 146 0.21 -3.45 15.91
C ALA A 146 -0.19 -2.53 17.09
N MET A 147 -1.18 -1.65 16.89
CA MET A 147 -1.63 -0.72 17.92
C MET A 147 -2.22 -1.47 19.14
N TRP A 148 -3.12 -2.44 18.92
CA TRP A 148 -3.76 -3.17 20.01
C TRP A 148 -2.78 -4.01 20.83
N THR A 149 -1.75 -4.56 20.18
CA THR A 149 -0.73 -5.38 20.84
C THR A 149 0.22 -4.51 21.66
N LEU A 150 0.57 -3.32 21.17
CA LEU A 150 1.33 -2.33 21.93
C LEU A 150 0.56 -1.88 23.17
N LEU A 151 -0.73 -1.57 23.05
CA LEU A 151 -1.57 -1.20 24.19
C LEU A 151 -1.64 -2.33 25.23
N PHE A 152 -1.78 -3.57 24.77
CA PHE A 152 -1.76 -4.73 25.65
C PHE A 152 -0.42 -4.86 26.39
N LEU A 153 0.71 -4.75 25.68
CA LEU A 153 2.05 -4.80 26.26
C LEU A 153 2.27 -3.67 27.28
N ILE A 154 1.93 -2.43 26.93
CA ILE A 154 2.02 -1.28 27.84
C ILE A 154 1.18 -1.54 29.09
N SER A 155 -0.05 -2.05 28.95
CA SER A 155 -0.91 -2.37 30.10
C SER A 155 -0.33 -3.43 31.04
N LEU A 156 0.47 -4.35 30.49
CA LEU A 156 1.16 -5.41 31.24
C LEU A 156 2.42 -4.86 31.93
N LEU A 157 3.13 -3.93 31.29
CA LEU A 157 4.37 -3.35 31.82
C LEU A 157 4.14 -2.22 32.84
N LEU A 158 3.09 -1.41 32.68
CA LEU A 158 2.77 -0.26 33.56
C LEU A 158 2.59 -0.64 35.05
N GLY A 159 2.18 -1.88 35.33
CA GLY A 159 1.99 -2.38 36.70
C GLY A 159 3.27 -2.86 37.40
N MET A 160 4.45 -2.77 36.77
CA MET A 160 5.70 -3.29 37.34
C MET A 160 6.48 -2.24 38.14
N LYS A 161 6.85 -2.58 39.37
CA LYS A 161 7.66 -1.72 40.25
C LYS A 161 9.14 -1.66 39.86
N ASP A 162 9.67 -2.70 39.22
CA ASP A 162 11.08 -2.81 38.86
C ASP A 162 11.34 -2.25 37.45
N ARG A 163 11.96 -1.06 37.39
CA ARG A 163 12.27 -0.37 36.13
C ARG A 163 13.28 -1.12 35.26
N LYS A 164 14.28 -1.79 35.86
CA LYS A 164 15.29 -2.52 35.08
C LYS A 164 14.65 -3.69 34.36
N ARG A 165 13.80 -4.42 35.07
CA ARG A 165 13.03 -5.51 34.50
C ARG A 165 12.06 -5.04 33.42
N MET A 166 11.40 -3.89 33.63
CA MET A 166 10.50 -3.29 32.64
C MET A 166 11.21 -2.98 31.32
N TRP A 167 12.37 -2.32 31.37
CA TRP A 167 13.17 -2.04 30.17
C TRP A 167 13.69 -3.32 29.51
N ALA A 168 14.18 -4.29 30.29
CA ALA A 168 14.67 -5.55 29.74
C ALA A 168 13.57 -6.32 28.98
N LEU A 169 12.36 -6.37 29.55
CA LEU A 169 11.21 -7.02 28.94
C LEU A 169 10.71 -6.28 27.68
N GLY A 170 10.65 -4.95 27.72
CA GLY A 170 10.28 -4.14 26.55
C GLY A 170 11.29 -4.24 25.41
N ILE A 171 12.59 -4.18 25.70
CA ILE A 171 13.66 -4.35 24.70
C ILE A 171 13.62 -5.76 24.13
N ALA A 172 13.43 -6.79 24.96
CA ALA A 172 13.30 -8.16 24.49
C ALA A 172 12.13 -8.34 23.51
N PHE A 173 11.00 -7.67 23.76
CA PHE A 173 9.88 -7.66 22.81
C PHE A 173 10.28 -7.06 21.46
N ILE A 174 10.87 -5.85 21.48
CA ILE A 174 11.26 -5.12 20.25
C ILE A 174 12.29 -5.91 19.45
N VAL A 175 13.34 -6.43 20.10
CA VAL A 175 14.39 -7.22 19.44
C VAL A 175 13.83 -8.51 18.85
N SER A 176 12.97 -9.22 19.61
CA SER A 176 12.33 -10.44 19.10
C SER A 176 11.42 -10.15 17.92
N SER A 177 10.64 -9.06 17.98
CA SER A 177 9.78 -8.61 16.89
C SER A 177 10.60 -8.31 15.63
N ALA A 178 11.65 -7.50 15.75
CA ALA A 178 12.52 -7.14 14.63
C ALA A 178 13.18 -8.38 13.99
N LEU A 179 13.65 -9.32 14.81
CA LEU A 179 14.26 -10.56 14.33
C LEU A 179 13.24 -11.42 13.57
N VAL A 180 12.05 -11.61 14.13
CA VAL A 180 10.98 -12.40 13.51
C VAL A 180 10.55 -11.75 12.18
N TYR A 181 10.35 -10.43 12.17
CA TYR A 181 9.99 -9.68 10.97
C TYR A 181 11.07 -9.80 9.88
N PHE A 182 12.34 -9.65 10.23
CA PHE A 182 13.47 -9.86 9.31
C PHE A 182 13.51 -11.29 8.75
N LEU A 183 13.29 -12.31 9.59
CA LEU A 183 13.28 -13.71 9.17
C LEU A 183 12.12 -13.99 8.19
N PHE A 184 10.94 -13.43 8.43
CA PHE A 184 9.82 -13.58 7.51
C PHE A 184 10.06 -12.89 6.17
N LEU A 185 10.56 -11.66 6.19
CA LEU A 185 10.88 -10.94 4.94
C LEU A 185 11.98 -11.63 4.13
N SER A 186 12.99 -12.20 4.79
CA SER A 186 14.09 -12.90 4.12
C SER A 186 13.75 -14.30 3.64
N ALA A 187 12.97 -15.08 4.40
CA ALA A 187 12.68 -16.48 4.08
C ALA A 187 11.45 -16.68 3.18
N TRP A 188 10.46 -15.78 3.24
CA TRP A 188 9.10 -16.10 2.76
C TRP A 188 8.61 -15.25 1.59
N LEU A 189 9.21 -14.08 1.32
CA LEU A 189 8.72 -13.15 0.30
C LEU A 189 8.61 -13.79 -1.08
N ASN A 190 9.65 -14.53 -1.51
CA ASN A 190 9.67 -15.19 -2.82
C ASN A 190 8.67 -16.35 -2.92
N LEU A 191 8.40 -17.05 -1.82
CA LEU A 191 7.47 -18.18 -1.78
C LEU A 191 6.01 -17.71 -1.85
N PHE A 192 5.68 -16.61 -1.15
CA PHE A 192 4.31 -16.06 -1.16
C PHE A 192 3.93 -15.41 -2.49
N LEU A 193 4.88 -14.72 -3.14
CA LEU A 193 4.67 -14.13 -4.46
C LEU A 193 4.49 -15.20 -5.55
N PHE A 194 5.22 -16.32 -5.47
CA PHE A 194 5.12 -17.42 -6.42
C PHE A 194 3.78 -18.18 -6.35
N LEU A 195 3.20 -18.34 -5.15
CA LEU A 195 2.01 -19.17 -4.94
C LEU A 195 0.68 -18.44 -5.17
N GLY A 196 0.67 -17.13 -5.47
CA GLY A 196 -0.58 -16.35 -5.57
C GLY A 196 -1.44 -16.38 -4.29
N LEU A 197 -0.86 -16.82 -3.17
CA LEU A 197 -1.54 -17.12 -1.91
C LEU A 197 -2.12 -15.86 -1.25
N VAL A 198 -1.51 -14.70 -1.53
CA VAL A 198 -1.89 -13.40 -0.96
C VAL A 198 -3.35 -13.03 -1.28
N VAL A 199 -3.85 -13.37 -2.48
CA VAL A 199 -5.23 -13.04 -2.86
C VAL A 199 -6.24 -13.85 -2.04
N TRP A 200 -6.03 -15.16 -1.91
CA TRP A 200 -6.92 -16.04 -1.13
C TRP A 200 -6.91 -15.72 0.35
N VAL A 201 -5.72 -15.46 0.91
CA VAL A 201 -5.54 -15.05 2.31
C VAL A 201 -6.25 -13.72 2.56
N ARG A 202 -6.08 -12.72 1.68
CA ARG A 202 -6.78 -11.43 1.77
C ARG A 202 -8.30 -11.56 1.70
N LEU A 203 -8.80 -12.41 0.80
CA LEU A 203 -10.24 -12.66 0.66
C LEU A 203 -10.82 -13.33 1.92
N LEU A 204 -10.11 -14.31 2.47
CA LEU A 204 -10.51 -15.00 3.70
C LEU A 204 -10.56 -14.05 4.90
N ILE A 205 -9.52 -13.23 5.12
CA ILE A 205 -9.50 -12.24 6.21
C ILE A 205 -10.61 -11.22 6.01
N GLY A 206 -10.81 -10.74 4.78
CA GLY A 206 -11.89 -9.82 4.42
C GLY A 206 -13.26 -10.37 4.79
N LEU A 207 -13.53 -11.64 4.46
CA LEU A 207 -14.78 -12.33 4.84
C LEU A 207 -14.92 -12.47 6.36
N VAL A 208 -13.85 -12.83 7.08
CA VAL A 208 -13.87 -12.93 8.55
C VAL A 208 -14.14 -11.56 9.17
N ALA A 209 -13.50 -10.49 8.68
CA ALA A 209 -13.71 -9.13 9.15
C ALA A 209 -15.14 -8.64 8.89
N LEU A 210 -15.69 -8.89 7.70
CA LEU A 210 -17.08 -8.58 7.38
C LEU A 210 -18.06 -9.38 8.23
N GLY A 211 -17.79 -10.66 8.46
CA GLY A 211 -18.59 -11.52 9.33
C GLY A 211 -18.58 -11.05 10.79
N ALA A 212 -17.40 -10.73 11.32
CA ALA A 212 -17.25 -10.19 12.67
C ALA A 212 -17.91 -8.81 12.80
N GLY A 213 -17.71 -7.93 11.83
CA GLY A 213 -18.35 -6.61 11.78
C GLY A 213 -19.87 -6.72 11.72
N GLY A 214 -20.40 -7.60 10.86
CA GLY A 214 -21.83 -7.89 10.76
C GLY A 214 -22.41 -8.50 12.03
N TYR A 215 -21.67 -9.39 12.69
CA TYR A 215 -22.05 -9.94 13.99
C TYR A 215 -22.19 -8.84 15.05
N TYR A 216 -21.19 -7.95 15.18
CA TYR A 216 -21.24 -6.85 16.14
C TYR A 216 -22.32 -5.80 15.80
N LEU A 217 -22.57 -5.52 14.51
CA LEU A 217 -23.69 -4.67 14.09
C LEU A 217 -25.05 -5.29 14.47
N ARG A 218 -25.21 -6.60 14.22
CA ARG A 218 -26.41 -7.34 14.59
C ARG A 218 -26.60 -7.35 16.10
N ASP A 219 -25.54 -7.60 16.86
CA ASP A 219 -25.56 -7.60 18.32
C ASP A 219 -25.96 -6.22 18.87
N TYR A 220 -25.41 -5.14 18.31
CA TYR A 220 -25.82 -3.77 18.67
C TYR A 220 -27.31 -3.50 18.42
N TRP A 221 -27.86 -4.01 17.32
CA TRP A 221 -29.26 -3.78 16.97
C TRP A 221 -30.25 -4.61 17.79
N VAL A 222 -29.87 -5.86 18.13
CA VAL A 222 -30.68 -6.79 18.91
C VAL A 222 -30.58 -6.49 20.41
N ASN A 223 -29.39 -6.19 20.92
CA ASN A 223 -29.11 -5.89 22.32
C ASN A 223 -28.94 -4.38 22.54
N LYS A 224 -30.06 -3.65 22.48
CA LYS A 224 -30.12 -2.18 22.71
C LYS A 224 -29.69 -1.70 24.11
N LYS A 225 -29.50 -2.62 25.06
CA LYS A 225 -28.92 -2.30 26.38
C LYS A 225 -27.41 -2.33 26.22
N ALA A 226 -26.80 -1.15 26.25
CA ALA A 226 -25.36 -0.90 26.11
C ALA A 226 -24.49 -1.49 27.25
N SER A 227 -24.71 -2.74 27.66
CA SER A 227 -23.76 -3.48 28.46
C SER A 227 -22.78 -4.14 27.50
N CYS A 228 -21.61 -3.52 27.32
CA CYS A 228 -20.50 -4.13 26.61
C CYS A 228 -20.06 -5.39 27.38
N ASN A 229 -20.65 -6.55 27.06
CA ASN A 229 -20.41 -7.82 27.75
C ASN A 229 -19.00 -8.40 27.45
N VAL A 230 -18.20 -7.65 26.69
CA VAL A 230 -16.82 -7.99 26.32
C VAL A 230 -15.91 -8.07 27.55
N MET A 231 -16.20 -7.32 28.62
CA MET A 231 -15.46 -7.36 29.90
C MET A 231 -16.10 -8.20 31.00
N ALA A 232 -17.39 -8.53 30.92
CA ALA A 232 -18.09 -9.31 31.94
C ALA A 232 -17.94 -10.84 31.77
N ASN A 233 -17.19 -11.26 30.75
CA ASN A 233 -16.88 -12.66 30.53
C ASN A 233 -15.73 -13.11 31.46
N GLU A 234 -16.07 -13.73 32.61
CA GLU A 234 -15.11 -14.15 33.66
C GLU A 234 -13.89 -14.91 33.11
N LYS A 235 -14.08 -15.73 32.07
CA LYS A 235 -13.00 -16.50 31.44
C LYS A 235 -11.90 -15.60 30.87
N ARG A 236 -12.26 -14.47 30.24
CA ARG A 236 -11.28 -13.51 29.68
C ARG A 236 -10.53 -12.77 30.78
N GLN A 237 -11.21 -12.40 31.86
CA GLN A 237 -10.58 -11.77 33.02
C GLN A 237 -9.55 -12.71 33.67
N LYS A 238 -9.91 -13.99 33.88
CA LYS A 238 -8.98 -15.01 34.40
C LYS A 238 -7.74 -15.20 33.52
N ILE A 239 -7.88 -15.19 32.20
CA ILE A 239 -6.74 -15.29 31.28
C ILE A 239 -5.83 -14.05 31.41
N LEU A 240 -6.41 -12.85 31.41
CA LEU A 240 -5.65 -11.61 31.54
C LEU A 240 -4.91 -11.53 32.89
N GLU A 241 -5.56 -11.93 33.98
CA GLU A 241 -4.96 -12.00 35.32
C GLU A 241 -3.85 -13.04 35.39
N ASN A 242 -4.03 -14.22 34.79
CA ASN A 242 -2.98 -15.24 34.74
C ASN A 242 -1.77 -14.77 33.95
N LEU A 243 -1.96 -14.09 32.82
CA LEU A 243 -0.87 -13.50 32.04
C LEU A 243 -0.12 -12.42 32.84
N ARG A 244 -0.85 -11.51 33.50
CA ARG A 244 -0.25 -10.51 34.41
C ARG A 244 0.53 -11.17 35.55
N ARG A 245 0.00 -12.25 36.14
CA ARG A 245 0.65 -12.98 37.23
C ARG A 245 1.92 -13.70 36.78
N ILE A 246 1.95 -14.23 35.56
CA ILE A 246 3.14 -14.82 34.94
C ILE A 246 4.20 -13.75 34.67
N ALA A 247 3.79 -12.60 34.12
CA ALA A 247 4.69 -11.47 33.86
C ALA A 247 5.27 -10.87 35.16
N GLN A 248 4.49 -10.77 36.23
CA GLN A 248 4.91 -10.21 37.51
C GLN A 248 5.61 -11.19 38.46
N LYS A 249 5.53 -12.50 38.21
CA LYS A 249 6.25 -13.52 39.02
C LYS A 249 7.76 -13.24 39.02
N ARG A 250 8.47 -13.52 40.11
CA ARG A 250 9.93 -13.26 40.24
C ARG A 250 10.82 -13.96 39.20
N ARG A 251 10.34 -14.99 38.50
CA ARG A 251 11.12 -15.73 37.51
C ARG A 251 11.25 -14.95 36.21
N PHE A 252 12.32 -14.18 36.09
CA PHE A 252 12.65 -13.36 34.92
C PHE A 252 12.60 -14.14 33.60
N ILE A 253 13.12 -15.37 33.59
CA ILE A 253 13.18 -16.23 32.39
C ILE A 253 11.80 -16.59 31.83
N LEU A 254 10.81 -16.88 32.70
CA LEU A 254 9.45 -17.19 32.26
C LEU A 254 8.77 -15.97 31.64
N ALA A 255 8.99 -14.79 32.21
CA ALA A 255 8.46 -13.54 31.66
C ALA A 255 9.12 -13.21 30.31
N LEU A 256 10.43 -13.44 30.19
CA LEU A 256 11.17 -13.28 28.95
C LEU A 256 10.64 -14.19 27.84
N GLY A 257 10.49 -15.49 28.13
CA GLY A 257 9.92 -16.45 27.18
C GLY A 257 8.49 -16.10 26.77
N GLY A 258 7.66 -15.63 27.71
CA GLY A 258 6.30 -15.17 27.42
C GLY A 258 6.26 -13.97 26.47
N ILE A 259 7.18 -13.02 26.63
CA ILE A 259 7.29 -11.86 25.74
C ILE A 259 7.79 -12.24 24.35
N ILE A 260 8.78 -13.13 24.26
CA ILE A 260 9.29 -13.62 22.97
C ILE A 260 8.16 -14.34 22.22
N LEU A 261 7.43 -15.23 22.90
CA LEU A 261 6.29 -15.93 22.31
C LEU A 261 5.20 -14.96 21.86
N LEU A 262 4.90 -13.94 22.67
CA LEU A 262 3.95 -12.90 22.31
C LEU A 262 4.40 -12.14 21.06
N ALA A 263 5.68 -11.76 20.95
CA ALA A 263 6.24 -11.10 19.78
C ALA A 263 6.07 -11.96 18.51
N ILE A 264 6.39 -13.26 18.58
CA ILE A 264 6.21 -14.19 17.46
C ILE A 264 4.75 -14.25 17.01
N ALA A 265 3.82 -14.43 17.96
CA ALA A 265 2.40 -14.53 17.66
C ALA A 265 1.84 -13.24 17.03
N VAL A 266 2.29 -12.08 17.52
CA VAL A 266 1.86 -10.77 17.00
C VAL A 266 2.38 -10.55 15.58
N ASN A 267 3.67 -10.80 15.31
CA ASN A 267 4.23 -10.63 13.97
C ASN A 267 3.58 -11.56 12.95
N MET A 268 3.14 -12.76 13.36
CA MET A 268 2.41 -13.68 12.49
C MET A 268 1.03 -13.12 12.10
N ILE A 269 0.34 -12.43 13.01
CA ILE A 269 -0.93 -11.76 12.74
C ILE A 269 -0.71 -10.48 11.93
N GLU A 270 0.33 -9.71 12.25
CA GLU A 270 0.70 -8.47 11.57
C GLU A 270 1.03 -8.70 10.10
N LEU A 271 1.78 -9.76 9.77
CA LEU A 271 2.07 -10.16 8.39
C LEU A 271 0.78 -10.30 7.56
N VAL A 272 -0.24 -10.89 8.16
CA VAL A 272 -1.56 -11.12 7.55
C VAL A 272 -2.33 -9.80 7.41
N CYS A 273 -2.19 -8.86 8.36
CA CYS A 273 -2.78 -7.52 8.30
C CYS A 273 -2.06 -6.57 7.32
N SER A 274 -0.74 -6.70 7.14
CA SER A 274 0.11 -5.83 6.33
C SER A 274 0.37 -6.35 4.91
N ALA A 275 -0.03 -7.60 4.59
CA ALA A 275 0.10 -8.21 3.25
C ALA A 275 -0.60 -7.46 2.09
N GLY A 276 -1.32 -6.37 2.38
CA GLY A 276 -1.95 -5.50 1.39
C GLY A 276 -1.21 -4.18 1.13
N LEU A 277 -0.16 -3.85 1.88
CA LEU A 277 0.69 -2.70 1.59
C LEU A 277 1.57 -3.05 0.36
N PRO A 278 1.59 -2.22 -0.69
CA PRO A 278 2.53 -2.42 -1.79
C PRO A 278 3.95 -2.30 -1.22
N ALA A 279 4.69 -3.41 -1.23
CA ALA A 279 6.13 -3.44 -0.99
C ALA A 279 6.88 -2.97 -2.25
#